data_AF-A0A356TIK0-F1
#
_entry.id   AF-A0A356TIK0-F1
#
_cell.length_a   1.000
_cell.length_b   1.000
_cell.length_c   1.000
_cell.angle_alpha   90.00
_cell.angle_beta   90.00
_cell.angle_gamma   90.00
#
_symmetry.space_group_name_H-M   'P 1'
#
loop_
_entity.id
_entity.type
_entity.pdbx_description
1 polymer ?
#
loop_
_entity_poly.entity_id
_entity_poly.type
_entity_poly.pdbx_seq_one_letter_code
_entity_poly.pdbx_strand_id
1 'polypeptide(L)'
;LFTDAPFHSGPGGTNPYTCSVDPPPHNYVEARDALQRLSVRVIGLYSGDGMGRGDLVQIVDDTGAVDESGAPLVFDIGGRAERLSTSVVSAIRTLADVIEFDVDTQLFDPDPTDGVDPRDFVEALVPIRAEPMDRIRGIDVDTGTFLGVRAGTRIFYQLRIRGDAVVPGPEPQRFLLEIVFRGDRRTRLATRFIEIVIPGADGAGCEAPEA
;
A
#
# COMPACT_ATOMS: atom_id res chain seq x y z
N LEU A 1 -16.82 6.33 2.52
CA LEU A 1 -17.92 7.09 1.91
C LEU A 1 -19.05 7.19 2.92
N PHE A 2 -19.59 8.38 3.12
CA PHE A 2 -20.72 8.64 4.02
C PHE A 2 -21.95 8.99 3.19
N THR A 3 -23.10 8.38 3.47
CA THR A 3 -24.38 8.78 2.85
C THR A 3 -25.57 8.33 3.69
N ASP A 4 -26.69 9.04 3.54
CA ASP A 4 -28.03 8.63 3.96
C ASP A 4 -28.94 8.29 2.75
N ALA A 5 -28.51 8.61 1.53
CA ALA A 5 -29.31 8.55 0.33
C ALA A 5 -28.68 7.68 -0.79
N PRO A 6 -29.49 7.25 -1.78
CA PRO A 6 -28.99 6.61 -2.99
C PRO A 6 -28.03 7.49 -3.79
N PHE A 7 -27.13 6.87 -4.55
CA PHE A 7 -26.24 7.57 -5.46
C PHE A 7 -26.99 8.01 -6.71
N HIS A 8 -26.67 9.20 -7.19
CA HIS A 8 -27.03 9.55 -8.56
C HIS A 8 -26.18 8.76 -9.54
N SER A 9 -26.82 8.23 -10.59
CA SER A 9 -26.19 7.31 -11.55
C SER A 9 -25.51 6.13 -10.84
N GLY A 10 -26.15 5.59 -9.80
CA GLY A 10 -25.68 4.51 -8.95
C GLY A 10 -25.58 3.16 -9.67
N PRO A 11 -25.32 2.05 -8.94
CA PRO A 11 -25.24 0.72 -9.52
C PRO A 11 -26.41 0.40 -10.45
N GLY A 12 -26.11 -0.13 -11.65
CA GLY A 12 -27.13 -0.39 -12.67
C GLY A 12 -27.74 0.85 -13.32
N GLY A 13 -27.18 2.05 -13.08
CA GLY A 13 -27.70 3.32 -13.61
C GLY A 13 -28.88 3.89 -12.82
N THR A 14 -28.99 3.55 -11.54
CA THR A 14 -30.09 4.03 -10.67
C THR A 14 -30.00 5.53 -10.39
N ASN A 15 -31.15 6.16 -10.16
CA ASN A 15 -31.30 7.59 -9.86
C ASN A 15 -30.50 8.53 -10.80
N PRO A 16 -30.64 8.40 -12.15
CA PRO A 16 -29.89 9.24 -13.07
C PRO A 16 -30.26 10.71 -12.89
N TYR A 17 -29.32 11.61 -13.20
CA TYR A 17 -29.62 13.03 -13.28
C TYR A 17 -30.70 13.27 -14.34
N THR A 18 -31.78 13.96 -13.97
CA THR A 18 -32.88 14.31 -14.88
C THR A 18 -32.64 15.64 -15.62
N CYS A 19 -31.57 16.34 -15.26
CA CYS A 19 -31.13 17.59 -15.89
C CYS A 19 -29.75 17.41 -16.52
N SER A 20 -29.45 18.23 -17.53
CA SER A 20 -28.10 18.30 -18.08
C SER A 20 -27.19 19.06 -17.13
N VAL A 21 -26.16 18.39 -16.61
CA VAL A 21 -25.09 18.97 -15.79
C VAL A 21 -23.84 19.04 -16.67
N ASP A 22 -23.13 20.17 -16.67
CA ASP A 22 -21.89 20.37 -17.43
C ASP A 22 -20.75 20.80 -16.50
N PRO A 23 -19.63 20.04 -16.40
CA PRO A 23 -19.41 18.75 -17.05
C PRO A 23 -20.35 17.64 -16.53
N PRO A 24 -20.66 16.62 -17.35
CA PRO A 24 -21.51 15.52 -16.90
C PRO A 24 -20.82 14.79 -15.73
N PRO A 25 -21.58 14.44 -14.68
CA PRO A 25 -21.05 13.66 -13.57
C PRO A 25 -20.69 12.25 -14.04
N HIS A 26 -19.67 11.67 -13.40
CA HIS A 26 -19.27 10.29 -13.67
C HIS A 26 -20.39 9.30 -13.34
N ASN A 27 -20.53 8.25 -14.15
CA ASN A 27 -21.42 7.15 -13.84
C ASN A 27 -20.75 6.13 -12.91
N TYR A 28 -21.55 5.22 -12.35
CA TYR A 28 -21.06 4.18 -11.44
C TYR A 28 -19.90 3.34 -12.01
N VAL A 29 -20.00 2.93 -13.29
CA VAL A 29 -18.98 2.08 -13.93
C VAL A 29 -17.66 2.83 -14.04
N GLU A 30 -17.69 4.11 -14.45
CA GLU A 30 -16.49 4.95 -14.52
C GLU A 30 -15.83 5.11 -13.15
N ALA A 31 -16.64 5.35 -12.10
CA ALA A 31 -16.15 5.48 -10.73
C ALA A 31 -15.53 4.17 -10.22
N ARG A 32 -16.24 3.04 -10.38
CA ARG A 32 -15.75 1.71 -10.01
C ARG A 32 -14.45 1.39 -10.72
N ASP A 33 -14.41 1.54 -12.03
CA ASP A 33 -13.23 1.21 -12.84
C ASP A 33 -12.06 2.11 -12.46
N ALA A 34 -12.30 3.39 -12.15
CA ALA A 34 -11.26 4.29 -11.64
C ALA A 34 -10.72 3.83 -10.28
N LEU A 35 -11.58 3.47 -9.34
CA LEU A 35 -11.18 2.99 -8.01
C LEU A 35 -10.38 1.69 -8.12
N GLN A 36 -10.84 0.72 -8.92
CA GLN A 36 -10.11 -0.53 -9.17
C GLN A 36 -8.76 -0.29 -9.87
N ARG A 37 -8.72 0.58 -10.89
CA ARG A 37 -7.46 0.97 -11.55
C ARG A 37 -6.48 1.62 -10.59
N LEU A 38 -6.96 2.30 -9.57
CA LEU A 38 -6.13 2.95 -8.54
C LEU A 38 -5.90 2.08 -7.29
N SER A 39 -6.40 0.84 -7.27
CA SER A 39 -6.37 -0.04 -6.08
C SER A 39 -6.98 0.62 -4.83
N VAL A 40 -7.99 1.47 -4.99
CA VAL A 40 -8.68 2.14 -3.88
C VAL A 40 -9.82 1.24 -3.39
N ARG A 41 -9.79 0.94 -2.09
CA ARG A 41 -10.86 0.24 -1.38
C ARG A 41 -11.81 1.25 -0.73
N VAL A 42 -13.12 1.06 -0.89
CA VAL A 42 -14.14 1.96 -0.32
C VAL A 42 -14.81 1.31 0.88
N ILE A 43 -14.89 2.04 2.00
CA ILE A 43 -15.73 1.67 3.16
C ILE A 43 -17.02 2.48 3.14
N GLY A 44 -18.15 1.86 3.48
CA GLY A 44 -19.44 2.54 3.59
C GLY A 44 -19.82 2.91 5.03
N LEU A 45 -20.31 4.13 5.23
CA LEU A 45 -20.87 4.61 6.50
C LEU A 45 -22.27 5.16 6.21
N TYR A 46 -23.30 4.45 6.69
CA TYR A 46 -24.69 4.69 6.31
C TYR A 46 -25.52 5.28 7.46
N SER A 47 -26.19 6.41 7.21
CA SER A 47 -27.07 7.07 8.18
C SER A 47 -28.56 7.08 7.78
N GLY A 48 -28.94 6.51 6.64
CA GLY A 48 -30.33 6.57 6.17
C GLY A 48 -31.21 5.40 6.64
N ASP A 49 -32.44 5.37 6.15
CA ASP A 49 -33.46 4.36 6.43
C ASP A 49 -33.99 3.66 5.16
N GLY A 50 -33.27 3.75 4.03
CA GLY A 50 -33.77 3.37 2.71
C GLY A 50 -32.74 2.77 1.75
N MET A 51 -33.00 2.94 0.45
CA MET A 51 -32.32 2.21 -0.64
C MET A 51 -30.83 2.56 -0.82
N GLY A 52 -30.35 3.68 -0.25
CA GLY A 52 -28.95 4.11 -0.41
C GLY A 52 -27.93 3.16 0.21
N ARG A 53 -28.35 2.31 1.14
CA ARG A 53 -27.47 1.27 1.69
C ARG A 53 -27.04 0.26 0.64
N GLY A 54 -27.92 -0.09 -0.31
CA GLY A 54 -27.61 -1.03 -1.38
C GLY A 54 -26.48 -0.53 -2.27
N ASP A 55 -26.50 0.77 -2.59
CA ASP A 55 -25.47 1.40 -3.43
C ASP A 55 -24.09 1.40 -2.75
N LEU A 56 -24.06 1.65 -1.43
CA LEU A 56 -22.85 1.50 -0.61
C LEU A 56 -22.34 0.07 -0.62
N VAL A 57 -23.22 -0.92 -0.40
CA VAL A 57 -22.84 -2.34 -0.39
C VAL A 57 -22.19 -2.72 -1.72
N GLN A 58 -22.76 -2.31 -2.85
CA GLN A 58 -22.21 -2.66 -4.16
C GLN A 58 -20.83 -2.04 -4.39
N ILE A 59 -20.61 -0.74 -4.13
CA ILE A 59 -19.28 -0.14 -4.37
C ILE A 59 -18.21 -0.68 -3.42
N VAL A 60 -18.59 -1.05 -2.21
CA VAL A 60 -17.70 -1.65 -1.23
C VAL A 60 -17.30 -3.06 -1.68
N ASP A 61 -18.26 -3.85 -2.17
CA ASP A 61 -18.02 -5.18 -2.75
C ASP A 61 -17.15 -5.11 -4.02
N ASP A 62 -17.52 -4.24 -4.97
CA ASP A 62 -16.79 -4.06 -6.24
C ASP A 62 -15.35 -3.58 -6.05
N THR A 63 -15.04 -2.90 -4.93
CA THR A 63 -13.68 -2.47 -4.59
C THR A 63 -12.94 -3.43 -3.66
N GLY A 64 -13.53 -4.59 -3.35
CA GLY A 64 -12.90 -5.64 -2.54
C GLY A 64 -12.71 -5.24 -1.07
N ALA A 65 -13.53 -4.32 -0.56
CA ALA A 65 -13.55 -3.93 0.84
C ALA A 65 -14.53 -4.82 1.63
N VAL A 66 -14.23 -6.12 1.67
CA VAL A 66 -15.05 -7.15 2.32
C VAL A 66 -14.28 -7.79 3.47
N ASP A 67 -14.94 -8.18 4.56
CA ASP A 67 -14.30 -8.87 5.69
C ASP A 67 -13.87 -10.31 5.38
N GLU A 68 -13.34 -11.03 6.39
CA GLU A 68 -12.86 -12.41 6.23
C GLU A 68 -13.95 -13.39 5.79
N SER A 69 -15.23 -13.07 6.00
CA SER A 69 -16.37 -13.86 5.54
C SER A 69 -16.84 -13.50 4.13
N GLY A 70 -16.24 -12.47 3.52
CA GLY A 70 -16.67 -11.89 2.26
C GLY A 70 -17.83 -10.89 2.41
N ALA A 71 -18.16 -10.45 3.64
CA ALA A 71 -19.21 -9.48 3.84
C ALA A 71 -18.70 -8.04 3.60
N PRO A 72 -19.41 -7.21 2.81
CA PRO A 72 -19.02 -5.83 2.55
C PRO A 72 -18.91 -4.97 3.82
N LEU A 73 -17.81 -4.21 3.94
CA LEU A 73 -17.54 -3.28 5.04
C LEU A 73 -18.42 -2.02 4.97
N VAL A 74 -19.70 -2.18 5.32
CA VAL A 74 -20.70 -1.10 5.45
C VAL A 74 -21.21 -1.02 6.88
N PHE A 75 -20.98 0.12 7.52
CA PHE A 75 -21.32 0.36 8.92
C PHE A 75 -22.50 1.32 9.05
N ASP A 76 -23.50 0.93 9.83
CA ASP A 76 -24.63 1.81 10.13
C ASP A 76 -24.26 2.78 11.27
N ILE A 77 -24.28 4.08 10.97
CA ILE A 77 -23.90 5.15 11.90
C ILE A 77 -25.12 5.79 12.61
N GLY A 78 -26.33 5.35 12.25
CA GLY A 78 -27.58 5.86 12.80
C GLY A 78 -28.05 7.17 12.15
N GLY A 79 -29.36 7.45 12.29
CA GLY A 79 -30.05 8.55 11.61
C GLY A 79 -29.53 9.95 11.95
N ARG A 80 -28.84 10.08 13.09
CA ARG A 80 -28.22 11.33 13.55
C ARG A 80 -26.71 11.16 13.72
N ALA A 81 -26.13 10.16 13.05
CA ALA A 81 -24.72 9.80 13.18
C ALA A 81 -24.30 9.49 14.62
N GLU A 82 -25.23 9.08 15.49
CA GLU A 82 -24.98 8.88 16.91
C GLU A 82 -24.02 7.69 17.19
N ARG A 83 -23.87 6.78 16.22
CA ARG A 83 -22.92 5.67 16.28
C ARG A 83 -21.61 5.95 15.51
N LEU A 84 -21.45 7.16 14.97
CA LEU A 84 -20.33 7.50 14.09
C LEU A 84 -18.97 7.23 14.72
N SER A 85 -18.75 7.62 15.98
CA SER A 85 -17.47 7.43 16.66
C SER A 85 -17.10 5.95 16.79
N THR A 86 -18.03 5.13 17.30
CA THR A 86 -17.83 3.68 17.45
C THR A 86 -17.70 2.98 16.10
N SER A 87 -18.52 3.36 15.12
CA SER A 87 -18.50 2.76 13.77
C SER A 87 -17.24 3.12 13.00
N VAL A 88 -16.71 4.34 13.14
CA VAL A 88 -15.44 4.73 12.50
C VAL A 88 -14.26 3.99 13.13
N VAL A 89 -14.21 3.88 14.46
CA VAL A 89 -13.14 3.09 15.12
C VAL A 89 -13.20 1.62 14.72
N SER A 90 -14.41 1.05 14.67
CA SER A 90 -14.62 -0.33 14.23
C SER A 90 -14.22 -0.49 12.76
N ALA A 91 -14.63 0.44 11.89
CA ALA A 91 -14.26 0.46 10.49
C ALA A 91 -12.74 0.51 10.28
N ILE A 92 -12.03 1.37 11.01
CA ILE A 92 -10.57 1.48 10.92
C ILE A 92 -9.89 0.19 11.41
N ARG A 93 -10.35 -0.39 12.52
CA ARG A 93 -9.80 -1.66 13.04
C ARG A 93 -10.02 -2.81 12.06
N THR A 94 -11.25 -2.95 11.56
CA THR A 94 -11.57 -3.96 10.55
C THR A 94 -10.79 -3.72 9.27
N LEU A 95 -10.63 -2.47 8.83
CA LEU A 95 -9.80 -2.15 7.67
C LEU A 95 -8.34 -2.59 7.88
N ALA A 96 -7.78 -2.33 9.05
CA ALA A 96 -6.42 -2.74 9.38
C ALA A 96 -6.24 -4.27 9.39
N ASP A 97 -7.28 -5.02 9.80
CA ASP A 97 -7.24 -6.48 9.83
C ASP A 97 -7.55 -7.13 8.47
N VAL A 98 -8.35 -6.47 7.64
CA VAL A 98 -8.88 -7.01 6.37
C VAL A 98 -8.07 -6.56 5.16
N ILE A 99 -7.46 -5.37 5.19
CA ILE A 99 -6.60 -4.96 4.09
C ILE A 99 -5.30 -5.74 4.14
N GLU A 100 -5.19 -6.59 3.15
CA GLU A 100 -3.98 -7.29 2.76
C GLU A 100 -3.34 -6.58 1.57
N PHE A 101 -2.02 -6.34 1.66
CA PHE A 101 -1.20 -5.84 0.56
C PHE A 101 -0.21 -6.89 0.11
N ASP A 102 -0.03 -7.06 -1.20
CA ASP A 102 1.16 -7.75 -1.71
C ASP A 102 2.33 -6.76 -1.67
N VAL A 103 3.32 -7.00 -0.81
CA VAL A 103 4.42 -6.06 -0.56
C VAL A 103 5.67 -6.47 -1.31
N ASP A 104 6.11 -5.62 -2.23
CA ASP A 104 7.36 -5.77 -2.99
C ASP A 104 8.33 -4.61 -2.74
N THR A 105 9.52 -4.69 -3.33
CA THR A 105 10.59 -3.69 -3.18
C THR A 105 11.04 -3.15 -4.53
N GLN A 106 11.37 -1.86 -4.56
CA GLN A 106 11.99 -1.20 -5.71
C GLN A 106 13.24 -0.44 -5.25
N LEU A 107 14.34 -0.63 -5.98
CA LEU A 107 15.63 0.01 -5.70
C LEU A 107 15.79 1.29 -6.53
N PHE A 108 16.32 2.33 -5.91
CA PHE A 108 16.60 3.61 -6.55
C PHE A 108 18.01 4.09 -6.23
N ASP A 109 18.57 4.78 -7.21
CA ASP A 109 19.74 5.63 -7.05
C ASP A 109 19.27 7.06 -6.70
N PRO A 110 19.49 7.53 -5.47
CA PRO A 110 19.12 8.86 -5.03
C PRO A 110 20.09 9.95 -5.51
N ASP A 111 21.31 9.61 -5.92
CA ASP A 111 22.31 10.56 -6.43
C ASP A 111 22.92 10.07 -7.75
N PRO A 112 22.19 10.18 -8.87
CA PRO A 112 22.68 9.74 -10.18
C PRO A 112 23.84 10.61 -10.73
N THR A 113 24.31 11.60 -9.99
CA THR A 113 25.36 12.52 -10.44
C THR A 113 26.76 12.11 -9.99
N ASP A 114 26.87 11.14 -9.07
CA ASP A 114 28.16 10.64 -8.56
C ASP A 114 28.87 9.67 -9.53
N GLY A 115 28.16 9.22 -10.58
CA GLY A 115 28.67 8.34 -11.62
C GLY A 115 28.71 6.85 -11.24
N VAL A 116 28.14 6.46 -10.10
CA VAL A 116 28.07 5.08 -9.62
C VAL A 116 26.62 4.74 -9.28
N ASP A 117 26.07 3.71 -9.94
CA ASP A 117 24.74 3.24 -9.59
C ASP A 117 24.81 2.33 -8.35
N PRO A 118 24.26 2.73 -7.18
CA PRO A 118 24.28 1.93 -5.97
C PRO A 118 23.54 0.59 -6.12
N ARG A 119 22.69 0.44 -7.14
CA ARG A 119 21.98 -0.81 -7.44
C ARG A 119 22.93 -1.88 -7.96
N ASP A 120 24.07 -1.51 -8.54
CA ASP A 120 25.05 -2.47 -9.06
C ASP A 120 25.75 -3.26 -7.95
N PHE A 121 25.78 -2.73 -6.73
CA PHE A 121 26.27 -3.45 -5.55
C PHE A 121 25.28 -4.51 -5.05
N VAL A 122 24.00 -4.44 -5.43
CA VAL A 122 22.97 -5.36 -4.92
C VAL A 122 23.04 -6.69 -5.66
N GLU A 123 23.42 -7.74 -4.95
CA GLU A 123 23.38 -9.12 -5.46
C GLU A 123 21.97 -9.70 -5.38
N ALA A 124 21.29 -9.49 -4.25
CA ALA A 124 19.93 -9.97 -4.04
C ALA A 124 19.22 -9.18 -2.93
N LEU A 125 17.90 -9.02 -3.06
CA LEU A 125 17.01 -8.53 -2.01
C LEU A 125 15.85 -9.52 -1.85
N VAL A 126 15.93 -10.38 -0.83
CA VAL A 126 15.07 -11.56 -0.70
C VAL A 126 14.14 -11.41 0.50
N PRO A 127 12.82 -11.59 0.36
CA PRO A 127 11.92 -11.67 1.51
C PRO A 127 12.20 -12.95 2.30
N ILE A 128 12.46 -12.84 3.60
CA ILE A 128 12.88 -13.99 4.43
C ILE A 128 11.91 -14.36 5.54
N ARG A 129 11.16 -13.39 6.09
CA ARG A 129 10.34 -13.63 7.29
C ARG A 129 9.34 -12.50 7.56
N ALA A 130 8.27 -12.83 8.27
CA ALA A 130 7.34 -11.87 8.87
C ALA A 130 7.17 -12.09 10.39
N GLU A 131 6.70 -11.06 11.08
CA GLU A 131 6.36 -11.05 12.50
C GLU A 131 5.01 -10.34 12.71
N PRO A 132 3.97 -11.07 13.15
CA PRO A 132 3.89 -12.53 13.21
C PRO A 132 3.73 -13.16 11.80
N MET A 133 4.03 -14.46 11.66
CA MET A 133 3.97 -15.18 10.36
C MET A 133 2.55 -15.49 9.89
N ASP A 134 1.56 -15.49 10.78
CA ASP A 134 0.15 -15.75 10.48
C ASP A 134 -0.59 -14.52 9.92
N ARG A 135 0.07 -13.36 9.86
CA ARG A 135 -0.45 -12.11 9.29
C ARG A 135 -0.02 -11.88 7.84
N ILE A 136 0.51 -12.91 7.17
CA ILE A 136 0.78 -12.94 5.74
C ILE A 136 0.15 -14.19 5.12
N ARG A 137 -0.20 -14.11 3.84
CA ARG A 137 -0.67 -15.28 3.07
C ARG A 137 0.50 -16.17 2.65
N GLY A 138 1.65 -15.59 2.39
CA GLY A 138 2.85 -16.32 1.97
C GLY A 138 4.03 -15.43 1.60
N ILE A 139 5.14 -16.06 1.24
CA ILE A 139 6.34 -15.41 0.72
C ILE A 139 6.58 -15.98 -0.68
N ASP A 140 6.54 -15.12 -1.69
CA ASP A 140 6.97 -15.44 -3.06
C ASP A 140 8.44 -15.01 -3.22
N VAL A 141 9.34 -15.98 -3.11
CA VAL A 141 10.79 -15.74 -3.21
C VAL A 141 11.20 -15.42 -4.64
N ASP A 142 10.53 -16.01 -5.64
CA ASP A 142 10.87 -15.84 -7.05
C ASP A 142 10.54 -14.42 -7.52
N THR A 143 9.44 -13.83 -7.01
CA THR A 143 9.08 -12.43 -7.31
C THR A 143 9.52 -11.44 -6.24
N GLY A 144 10.21 -11.90 -5.18
CA GLY A 144 10.64 -11.05 -4.07
C GLY A 144 9.50 -10.34 -3.33
N THR A 145 8.34 -11.00 -3.18
CA THR A 145 7.10 -10.38 -2.69
C THR A 145 6.56 -11.09 -1.44
N PHE A 146 6.13 -10.34 -0.43
CA PHE A 146 5.26 -10.86 0.61
C PHE A 146 3.80 -10.79 0.15
N LEU A 147 3.09 -11.90 0.19
CA LEU A 147 1.69 -11.97 -0.25
C LEU A 147 0.75 -11.71 0.92
N GLY A 148 -0.21 -10.82 0.70
CA GLY A 148 -1.30 -10.52 1.63
C GLY A 148 -0.88 -10.10 3.03
N VAL A 149 0.03 -9.13 3.12
CA VAL A 149 0.50 -8.55 4.39
C VAL A 149 -0.61 -7.73 5.04
N ARG A 150 -1.02 -8.12 6.25
CA ARG A 150 -1.97 -7.37 7.07
C ARG A 150 -1.27 -6.28 7.88
N ALA A 151 -2.02 -5.25 8.29
CA ALA A 151 -1.45 -4.18 9.11
C ALA A 151 -0.92 -4.71 10.46
N GLY A 152 0.10 -4.04 10.99
CA GLY A 152 0.79 -4.45 12.23
C GLY A 152 1.84 -5.55 12.04
N THR A 153 2.01 -6.06 10.82
CA THR A 153 3.03 -7.07 10.50
C THR A 153 4.37 -6.42 10.20
N ARG A 154 5.44 -6.90 10.85
CA ARG A 154 6.82 -6.56 10.51
C ARG A 154 7.36 -7.57 9.50
N ILE A 155 7.77 -7.10 8.32
CA ILE A 155 8.38 -7.93 7.28
C ILE A 155 9.90 -7.72 7.23
N PHE A 156 10.63 -8.77 6.87
CA PHE A 156 12.08 -8.79 6.83
C PHE A 156 12.57 -9.20 5.45
N TYR A 157 13.48 -8.39 4.91
CA TYR A 157 14.22 -8.70 3.70
C TYR A 157 15.70 -8.88 4.04
N GLN A 158 16.34 -9.83 3.37
CA GLN A 158 17.78 -9.99 3.36
C GLN A 158 18.35 -9.28 2.13
N LEU A 159 19.15 -8.26 2.38
CA LEU A 159 19.96 -7.60 1.35
C LEU A 159 21.34 -8.26 1.30
N ARG A 160 21.72 -8.75 0.12
CA ARG A 160 23.07 -9.23 -0.20
C ARG A 160 23.75 -8.22 -1.10
N ILE A 161 24.97 -7.84 -0.73
CA ILE A 161 25.76 -6.82 -1.40
C ILE A 161 27.07 -7.46 -1.85
N ARG A 162 27.51 -7.15 -3.06
CA ARG A 162 28.84 -7.49 -3.59
C ARG A 162 29.74 -6.26 -3.57
N GLY A 163 31.00 -6.46 -3.19
CA GLY A 163 31.98 -5.39 -3.01
C GLY A 163 32.88 -5.12 -4.22
N ASP A 164 32.59 -5.73 -5.37
CA ASP A 164 33.42 -5.68 -6.58
C ASP A 164 32.86 -4.75 -7.67
N ALA A 165 31.76 -4.04 -7.41
CA ALA A 165 31.16 -3.11 -8.38
C ALA A 165 32.02 -1.85 -8.61
N VAL A 166 32.85 -1.46 -7.63
CA VAL A 166 33.74 -0.29 -7.71
C VAL A 166 35.13 -0.67 -7.21
N VAL A 167 36.17 -0.18 -7.90
CA VAL A 167 37.55 -0.35 -7.46
C VAL A 167 37.82 0.54 -6.24
N PRO A 168 38.38 0.01 -5.14
CA PRO A 168 38.74 0.83 -3.98
C PRO A 168 39.66 2.00 -4.34
N GLY A 169 39.33 3.17 -3.81
CA GLY A 169 40.10 4.39 -3.98
C GLY A 169 41.14 4.58 -2.87
N PRO A 170 41.95 5.65 -2.92
CA PRO A 170 42.84 6.01 -1.82
C PRO A 170 42.06 6.44 -0.56
N GLU A 171 40.83 6.92 -0.71
CA GLU A 171 39.93 7.32 0.37
C GLU A 171 38.64 6.47 0.35
N PRO A 172 37.92 6.34 1.48
CA PRO A 172 36.65 5.63 1.54
C PRO A 172 35.59 6.30 0.68
N GLN A 173 34.80 5.50 -0.03
CA GLN A 173 33.69 5.96 -0.87
C GLN A 173 32.37 5.51 -0.23
N ARG A 174 31.35 6.37 -0.27
CA ARG A 174 30.02 6.12 0.30
C ARG A 174 28.97 6.31 -0.77
N PHE A 175 28.11 5.30 -0.94
CA PHE A 175 27.03 5.32 -1.92
C PHE A 175 25.70 5.07 -1.19
N LEU A 176 24.69 5.87 -1.50
CA LEU A 176 23.38 5.78 -0.85
C LEU A 176 22.44 4.95 -1.73
N LEU A 177 21.89 3.85 -1.20
CA LEU A 177 20.86 3.07 -1.87
C LEU A 177 19.49 3.38 -1.24
N GLU A 178 18.50 3.75 -2.05
CA GLU A 178 17.11 3.86 -1.59
C GLU A 178 16.34 2.56 -1.92
N ILE A 179 15.70 1.98 -0.90
CA ILE A 179 14.78 0.85 -1.02
C ILE A 179 13.37 1.33 -0.69
N VAL A 180 12.48 1.24 -1.67
CA VAL A 180 11.07 1.59 -1.54
C VAL A 180 10.23 0.33 -1.43
N PHE A 181 9.49 0.19 -0.34
CA PHE A 181 8.53 -0.88 -0.14
C PHE A 181 7.16 -0.43 -0.67
N ARG A 182 6.54 -1.24 -1.53
CA ARG A 182 5.25 -0.88 -2.15
C ARG A 182 4.19 -1.93 -1.87
N GLY A 183 2.99 -1.48 -1.56
CA GLY A 183 1.79 -2.32 -1.52
C GLY A 183 1.18 -2.38 -2.91
N ASP A 184 0.88 -3.59 -3.36
CA ASP A 184 0.29 -3.92 -4.67
C ASP A 184 1.05 -3.27 -5.82
N ARG A 185 2.39 -3.19 -5.70
CA ARG A 185 3.33 -2.55 -6.64
C ARG A 185 3.11 -1.05 -6.91
N ARG A 186 2.20 -0.40 -6.18
CA ARG A 186 1.75 0.97 -6.46
C ARG A 186 1.96 1.90 -5.28
N THR A 187 1.46 1.51 -4.12
CA THR A 187 1.40 2.38 -2.94
C THR A 187 2.72 2.34 -2.21
N ARG A 188 3.47 3.45 -2.15
CA ARG A 188 4.66 3.53 -1.30
C ARG A 188 4.26 3.37 0.17
N LEU A 189 4.71 2.29 0.81
CA LEU A 189 4.44 1.98 2.22
C LEU A 189 5.55 2.50 3.13
N ALA A 190 6.81 2.36 2.69
CA ALA A 190 7.98 2.78 3.44
C ALA A 190 9.17 3.02 2.51
N THR A 191 10.13 3.79 3.01
CA THR A 191 11.44 3.98 2.39
C THR A 191 12.53 3.64 3.42
N ARG A 192 13.61 3.02 2.96
CA ARG A 192 14.84 2.81 3.72
C ARG A 192 16.04 3.25 2.90
N PHE A 193 16.98 3.91 3.55
CA PHE A 193 18.25 4.28 2.97
C PHE A 193 19.33 3.37 3.55
N ILE A 194 20.16 2.81 2.69
CA ILE A 194 21.32 1.99 3.05
C ILE A 194 22.55 2.72 2.55
N GLU A 195 23.47 3.07 3.45
CA GLU A 195 24.78 3.57 3.06
C GLU A 195 25.72 2.39 2.82
N ILE A 196 26.23 2.28 1.61
CA ILE A 196 27.23 1.30 1.20
C ILE A 196 28.59 1.98 1.29
N VAL A 197 29.46 1.46 2.14
CA VAL A 197 30.82 1.97 2.30
C VAL A 197 31.80 1.05 1.60
N ILE A 198 32.53 1.60 0.64
CA ILE A 198 33.70 0.97 0.04
C ILE A 198 34.93 1.51 0.76
N PRO A 199 35.67 0.66 1.48
CA PRO A 199 36.83 1.11 2.24
C PRO A 199 37.89 1.72 1.33
N GLY A 200 38.69 2.63 1.89
CA GLY A 200 39.92 3.09 1.25
C GLY A 200 40.93 1.96 1.13
N ALA A 201 41.95 2.13 0.29
CA ALA A 201 43.03 1.16 0.14
C ALA A 201 43.81 0.89 1.46
N ASP A 202 43.72 1.80 2.43
CA ASP A 202 44.26 1.70 3.78
C ASP A 202 43.30 1.03 4.79
N GLY A 203 42.08 0.68 4.37
CA GLY A 203 41.04 0.09 5.20
C GLY A 203 40.18 1.09 5.98
N ALA A 204 40.38 2.40 5.79
CA ALA A 204 39.57 3.44 6.43
C ALA A 204 38.09 3.35 6.01
N GLY A 205 37.17 3.85 6.84
CA GLY A 205 35.74 3.94 6.54
C GLY A 205 34.88 2.75 7.01
N CYS A 206 35.50 1.68 7.52
CA CYS A 206 34.79 0.58 8.19
C CYS A 206 34.63 0.79 9.71
N GLU A 207 34.96 1.98 10.23
CA GLU A 207 34.73 2.25 11.65
C GLU A 207 33.22 2.16 11.97
N ALA A 208 32.88 1.53 13.09
CA ALA A 208 31.49 1.53 13.54
C ALA A 208 31.03 2.98 13.75
N PRO A 209 29.82 3.36 13.29
CA PRO A 209 29.30 4.69 13.59
C PRO A 209 29.26 4.89 15.10
N GLU A 210 29.76 6.04 15.58
CA GLU A 210 29.63 6.42 16.99
C GLU A 210 28.14 6.47 17.35
N ALA A 211 27.80 5.82 18.46
CA ALA A 211 26.42 5.61 18.92
C ALA A 211 25.73 6.90 19.43
#